data_AF-A0A929G2H1-F1
#
_entry.id   AF-A0A929G2H1-F1
#
_cell.length_a   1.000
_cell.length_b   1.000
_cell.length_c   1.000
_cell.angle_alpha   90.00
_cell.angle_beta   90.00
_cell.angle_gamma   90.00
#
_symmetry.space_group_name_H-M   'P 1'
#
loop_
_entity.id
_entity.type
_entity.pdbx_description
1 polymer ?
#
loop_
_entity_poly.entity_id
_entity_poly.type
_entity_poly.pdbx_seq_one_letter_code
_entity_poly.pdbx_strand_id
1 'polypeptide(L)'
;MNKTKTTLIDLILYSLLLTATPFIMLQNYLQLSIAYFSRLSFSINNFSVPYILVIAFALLIFVFLKFRKTLNKKTFYTLLFVIFLIFIGHSVSDFYLNMKFYDLQQNWHYIAYSIFSFLMYRYCKTKNISPNKIILKTLLIAVSLSTFDEVFQLFLSSRTFDISDIAKDFWGAIIGVIFVFFIIEKNIVLKTNSQIQHKKFNDYIKNPFSVIFYSLILSFFFLIISPLLTDIKYCIITILITLFLFSIIFFAIHYFQYKTFRRFFTIFFIIAVISQIAFILKYKNKNIVYNANGITVYKGLVIPYFDVLIKPSGCYRLVDKKQIFTQTDISTILKYSPDIILIGRGIHGRGGEGFPAPYEVQFLFNSKLKSMVQVINLKNEQACAEYNKLKAEGKNVVFIIHNTD
;
A
#
# COMPACT_ATOMS: atom_id res chain seq x y z
N MET A 1 33.55 -26.48 6.53
CA MET A 1 33.33 -25.02 6.36
C MET A 1 32.54 -24.49 7.56
N ASN A 2 32.97 -23.40 8.20
CA ASN A 2 32.32 -22.87 9.42
C ASN A 2 30.91 -22.36 9.07
N LYS A 3 29.84 -22.97 9.62
CA LYS A 3 28.41 -22.72 9.28
C LYS A 3 28.03 -21.24 9.32
N THR A 4 28.68 -20.47 10.20
CA THR A 4 28.51 -19.01 10.31
C THR A 4 28.98 -18.27 9.06
N LYS A 5 30.12 -18.67 8.48
CA LYS A 5 30.66 -18.03 7.26
C LYS A 5 29.74 -18.26 6.07
N THR A 6 29.17 -19.47 5.94
CA THR A 6 28.29 -19.80 4.81
C THR A 6 27.00 -18.97 4.87
N THR A 7 26.36 -18.86 6.04
CA THR A 7 25.13 -18.06 6.17
C THR A 7 25.33 -16.56 5.96
N LEU A 8 26.52 -16.03 6.27
CA LEU A 8 26.83 -14.63 6.01
C LEU A 8 27.03 -14.38 4.51
N ILE A 9 27.73 -15.28 3.81
CA ILE A 9 27.93 -15.19 2.37
C ILE A 9 26.58 -15.26 1.65
N ASP A 10 25.71 -16.21 2.02
CA ASP A 10 24.34 -16.32 1.48
C ASP A 10 23.58 -14.99 1.61
N LEU A 11 23.64 -14.35 2.80
CA LEU A 11 22.97 -13.09 3.09
C LEU A 11 23.55 -11.93 2.27
N ILE A 12 24.87 -11.82 2.18
CA ILE A 12 25.53 -10.74 1.43
C ILE A 12 25.22 -10.88 -0.07
N LEU A 13 25.40 -12.07 -0.64
CA LEU A 13 25.12 -12.32 -2.06
C LEU A 13 23.66 -12.05 -2.39
N TYR A 14 22.73 -12.45 -1.52
CA TYR A 14 21.32 -12.16 -1.73
C TYR A 14 21.00 -10.67 -1.60
N SER A 15 21.60 -9.97 -0.64
CA SER A 15 21.41 -8.52 -0.48
C SER A 15 21.93 -7.76 -1.70
N LEU A 16 23.09 -8.16 -2.24
CA LEU A 16 23.62 -7.63 -3.50
C LEU A 16 22.70 -7.94 -4.68
N LEU A 17 22.13 -9.14 -4.74
CA LEU A 17 21.16 -9.50 -5.76
C LEU A 17 19.90 -8.62 -5.66
N LEU A 18 19.39 -8.37 -4.46
CA LEU A 18 18.24 -7.49 -4.25
C LEU A 18 18.49 -6.08 -4.78
N THR A 19 19.64 -5.48 -4.47
CA THR A 19 19.98 -4.13 -4.92
C THR A 19 20.37 -4.08 -6.41
N ALA A 20 20.97 -5.15 -6.95
CA ALA A 20 21.42 -5.17 -8.35
C ALA A 20 20.31 -5.56 -9.34
N THR A 21 19.30 -6.32 -8.91
CA THR A 21 18.24 -6.82 -9.80
C THR A 21 17.45 -5.70 -10.48
N PRO A 22 16.97 -4.66 -9.78
CA PRO A 22 16.27 -3.54 -10.43
C PRO A 22 17.11 -2.88 -11.51
N PHE A 23 18.42 -2.73 -11.26
CA PHE A 23 19.37 -2.22 -12.24
C PHE A 23 19.49 -3.12 -13.48
N ILE A 24 19.72 -4.43 -13.29
CA ILE A 24 19.82 -5.38 -14.41
C ILE A 24 18.51 -5.39 -15.20
N MET A 25 17.37 -5.28 -14.50
CA MET A 25 16.06 -5.22 -15.12
C MET A 25 15.83 -3.96 -15.95
N LEU A 26 16.30 -2.81 -15.45
CA LEU A 26 16.18 -1.54 -16.13
C LEU A 26 17.11 -1.45 -17.35
N GLN A 27 18.39 -1.79 -17.18
CA GLN A 27 19.41 -1.67 -18.24
C GLN A 27 19.10 -2.57 -19.44
N ASN A 28 18.54 -3.75 -19.20
CA ASN A 28 18.26 -4.73 -20.25
C ASN A 28 16.80 -4.70 -20.73
N TYR A 29 16.02 -3.66 -20.39
CA TYR A 29 14.60 -3.52 -20.73
C TYR A 29 13.74 -4.75 -20.32
N LEU A 30 14.17 -5.51 -19.32
CA LEU A 30 13.51 -6.75 -18.89
C LEU A 30 12.15 -6.48 -18.25
N GLN A 31 11.90 -5.26 -17.77
CA GLN A 31 10.59 -4.87 -17.23
C GLN A 31 9.48 -5.03 -18.27
N LEU A 32 9.70 -4.62 -19.52
CA LEU A 32 8.73 -4.81 -20.60
C LEU A 32 8.54 -6.29 -20.93
N SER A 33 9.62 -7.07 -20.96
CA SER A 33 9.56 -8.51 -21.18
C SER A 33 8.77 -9.21 -20.08
N ILE A 34 9.00 -8.88 -18.80
CA ILE A 34 8.27 -9.45 -17.67
C ILE A 34 6.80 -9.01 -17.68
N ALA A 35 6.51 -7.76 -18.02
CA ALA A 35 5.15 -7.27 -18.23
C ALA A 35 4.44 -8.00 -19.39
N TYR A 36 5.17 -8.33 -20.45
CA TYR A 36 4.64 -9.13 -21.55
C TYR A 36 4.37 -10.59 -21.11
N PHE A 37 5.35 -11.24 -20.48
CA PHE A 37 5.23 -12.62 -19.98
C PHE A 37 4.09 -12.77 -18.95
N SER A 38 3.92 -11.82 -18.04
CA SER A 38 2.82 -11.83 -17.06
C SER A 38 1.44 -11.66 -17.70
N ARG A 39 1.36 -11.05 -18.89
CA ARG A 39 0.11 -10.89 -19.66
C ARG A 39 -0.18 -12.04 -20.62
N LEU A 40 0.78 -12.93 -20.87
CA LEU A 40 0.54 -14.11 -21.69
C LEU A 40 -0.55 -14.97 -21.05
N SER A 41 -1.56 -15.30 -21.85
CA SER A 41 -2.72 -16.07 -21.43
C SER A 41 -3.17 -17.00 -22.54
N PHE A 42 -3.84 -18.08 -22.16
CA PHE A 42 -4.53 -18.98 -23.08
C PHE A 42 -6.03 -18.95 -22.79
N SER A 43 -6.85 -19.24 -23.81
CA SER A 43 -8.30 -19.22 -23.69
C SER A 43 -8.87 -20.62 -23.47
N ILE A 44 -9.67 -20.83 -22.42
CA ILE A 44 -10.52 -22.01 -22.23
C ILE A 44 -11.98 -21.53 -22.16
N ASN A 45 -12.85 -21.97 -23.09
CA ASN A 45 -14.29 -21.66 -23.06
C ASN A 45 -14.60 -20.17 -22.81
N ASN A 46 -13.97 -19.27 -23.56
CA ASN A 46 -14.05 -17.80 -23.42
C ASN A 46 -13.39 -17.19 -22.17
N PHE A 47 -12.76 -17.98 -21.30
CA PHE A 47 -11.96 -17.48 -20.18
C PHE A 47 -10.49 -17.38 -20.55
N SER A 48 -9.92 -16.18 -20.42
CA SER A 48 -8.47 -15.95 -20.53
C SER A 48 -7.79 -16.30 -19.20
N VAL A 49 -6.97 -17.34 -19.21
CA VAL A 49 -6.20 -17.81 -18.05
C VAL A 49 -4.72 -17.45 -18.25
N PRO A 50 -4.14 -16.59 -17.39
CA PRO A 50 -2.71 -16.26 -17.41
C PRO A 50 -1.83 -17.48 -17.12
N TYR A 51 -0.78 -17.71 -17.92
CA TYR A 51 0.16 -18.83 -17.68
C TYR A 51 0.82 -18.76 -16.31
N ILE A 52 1.13 -17.55 -15.84
CA ILE A 52 1.81 -17.34 -14.57
C ILE A 52 0.98 -17.86 -13.38
N LEU A 53 -0.35 -17.79 -13.47
CA LEU A 53 -1.25 -18.33 -12.45
C LEU A 53 -1.21 -19.86 -12.43
N VAL A 54 -1.13 -20.50 -13.60
CA VAL A 54 -1.01 -21.96 -13.70
C VAL A 54 0.31 -22.43 -13.10
N ILE A 55 1.42 -21.76 -13.41
CA ILE A 55 2.75 -22.06 -12.86
C ILE A 55 2.74 -21.86 -11.34
N ALA A 56 2.21 -20.74 -10.86
CA ALA A 56 2.10 -20.46 -9.43
C ALA A 56 1.26 -21.52 -8.70
N PHE A 57 0.13 -21.94 -9.28
CA PHE A 57 -0.72 -22.97 -8.71
C PHE A 57 -0.06 -24.34 -8.70
N ALA A 58 0.64 -24.72 -9.78
CA ALA A 58 1.42 -25.95 -9.85
C ALA A 58 2.54 -25.98 -8.79
N LEU A 59 3.25 -24.86 -8.62
CA LEU A 59 4.28 -24.72 -7.59
C LEU A 59 3.67 -24.79 -6.18
N LEU A 60 2.51 -24.17 -5.95
CA LEU A 60 1.81 -24.23 -4.68
C LEU A 60 1.36 -25.66 -4.36
N ILE A 61 0.80 -26.40 -5.34
CA ILE A 61 0.45 -27.82 -5.18
C ILE A 61 1.71 -28.64 -4.87
N PHE A 62 2.80 -28.43 -5.60
CA PHE A 62 4.05 -29.14 -5.36
C PHE A 62 4.58 -28.91 -3.93
N VAL A 63 4.63 -27.65 -3.49
CA VAL A 63 5.03 -27.29 -2.13
C VAL A 63 4.07 -27.90 -1.11
N PHE A 64 2.77 -27.80 -1.33
CA PHE A 64 1.77 -28.41 -0.45
C PHE A 64 1.96 -29.92 -0.33
N LEU A 65 2.10 -30.65 -1.44
CA LEU A 65 2.31 -32.10 -1.44
C LEU A 65 3.62 -32.49 -0.74
N LYS A 66 4.69 -31.72 -0.96
CA LYS A 66 5.99 -31.96 -0.33
C LYS A 66 5.94 -31.74 1.19
N PHE A 67 5.22 -30.70 1.65
CA PHE A 67 5.19 -30.31 3.05
C PHE A 67 3.93 -30.74 3.81
N ARG A 68 2.96 -31.43 3.18
CA ARG A 68 1.67 -31.80 3.80
C ARG A 68 1.80 -32.52 5.13
N LYS A 69 2.80 -33.38 5.28
CA LYS A 69 3.05 -34.15 6.53
C LYS A 69 3.50 -33.25 7.69
N THR A 70 4.01 -32.06 7.40
CA THR A 70 4.47 -31.07 8.39
C THR A 70 3.42 -30.01 8.71
N LEU A 71 2.30 -29.98 7.97
CA LEU A 71 1.22 -29.03 8.17
C LEU A 71 0.35 -29.45 9.37
N ASN A 72 0.54 -28.79 10.50
CA ASN A 72 -0.41 -28.85 11.61
C ASN A 72 -1.46 -27.72 11.47
N LYS A 73 -2.54 -27.78 12.26
CA LYS A 73 -3.62 -26.76 12.25
C LYS A 73 -3.08 -25.34 12.42
N LYS A 74 -2.12 -25.12 13.33
CA LYS A 74 -1.54 -23.79 13.57
C LYS A 74 -0.76 -23.28 12.36
N THR A 75 0.10 -24.12 11.79
CA THR A 75 0.86 -23.81 10.57
C THR A 75 -0.09 -23.48 9.41
N PHE A 76 -1.19 -24.23 9.27
CA PHE A 76 -2.20 -23.95 8.24
C PHE A 76 -2.85 -22.57 8.42
N TYR A 77 -3.29 -22.21 9.62
CA TYR A 77 -3.85 -20.88 9.88
C TYR A 77 -2.83 -19.76 9.69
N THR A 78 -1.56 -19.98 10.08
CA THR A 78 -0.49 -19.01 9.81
C THR A 78 -0.25 -18.84 8.31
N LEU A 79 -0.27 -19.91 7.52
CA LEU A 79 -0.15 -19.83 6.07
C LEU A 79 -1.32 -19.05 5.46
N LEU A 80 -2.55 -19.32 5.91
CA LEU A 80 -3.73 -18.58 5.48
C LEU A 80 -3.59 -17.08 5.84
N PHE A 81 -3.08 -16.78 7.03
CA PHE A 81 -2.81 -15.41 7.46
C PHE A 81 -1.74 -14.74 6.59
N VAL A 82 -0.65 -15.44 6.24
CA VAL A 82 0.37 -14.93 5.31
C VAL A 82 -0.23 -14.63 3.93
N ILE A 83 -1.05 -15.53 3.38
CA ILE A 83 -1.76 -15.31 2.11
C ILE A 83 -2.67 -14.08 2.21
N PHE A 84 -3.38 -13.94 3.33
CA PHE A 84 -4.22 -12.78 3.59
C PHE A 84 -3.42 -11.48 3.66
N LEU A 85 -2.23 -11.48 4.28
CA LEU A 85 -1.36 -10.29 4.30
C LEU A 85 -0.85 -9.92 2.91
N ILE A 86 -0.54 -10.89 2.05
CA ILE A 86 -0.16 -10.64 0.64
C ILE A 86 -1.36 -10.04 -0.11
N PHE A 87 -2.56 -10.59 0.09
CA PHE A 87 -3.79 -10.09 -0.52
C PHE A 87 -4.12 -8.66 -0.09
N ILE A 88 -4.01 -8.34 1.21
CA ILE A 88 -4.14 -6.98 1.72
C ILE A 88 -3.08 -6.08 1.09
N GLY A 89 -1.82 -6.53 1.10
CA GLY A 89 -0.67 -5.90 0.47
C GLY A 89 -1.02 -5.36 -0.92
N HIS A 90 -1.46 -6.29 -1.77
CA HIS A 90 -1.87 -6.00 -3.14
C HIS A 90 -3.10 -5.08 -3.23
N SER A 91 -4.13 -5.33 -2.43
CA SER A 91 -5.41 -4.61 -2.51
C SER A 91 -5.29 -3.13 -2.13
N VAL A 92 -4.34 -2.81 -1.26
CA VAL A 92 -4.08 -1.45 -0.79
C VAL A 92 -3.08 -0.73 -1.71
N SER A 93 -2.07 -1.43 -2.22
CA SER A 93 -1.02 -0.85 -3.07
C SER A 93 -1.55 -0.34 -4.44
N ASP A 94 -1.04 0.82 -4.87
CA ASP A 94 -1.16 1.48 -6.19
C ASP A 94 -2.48 1.42 -6.95
N PHE A 95 -3.28 2.48 -6.83
CA PHE A 95 -4.54 2.69 -7.57
C PHE A 95 -4.35 2.81 -9.09
N TYR A 96 -3.38 3.61 -9.53
CA TYR A 96 -3.30 4.05 -10.93
C TYR A 96 -2.76 2.99 -11.88
N LEU A 97 -2.01 2.02 -11.37
CA LEU A 97 -1.38 0.98 -12.18
C LEU A 97 -2.38 -0.12 -12.60
N ASN A 98 -3.50 -0.28 -11.88
CA ASN A 98 -4.52 -1.32 -12.13
C ASN A 98 -3.88 -2.69 -12.45
N MET A 99 -2.78 -2.97 -11.76
CA MET A 99 -2.02 -4.19 -11.91
C MET A 99 -2.80 -5.32 -11.26
N LYS A 100 -2.72 -6.49 -11.88
CA LYS A 100 -3.43 -7.68 -11.41
C LYS A 100 -2.60 -8.34 -10.32
N PHE A 101 -3.26 -9.13 -9.46
CA PHE A 101 -2.60 -9.85 -8.37
C PHE A 101 -1.48 -10.79 -8.85
N TYR A 102 -1.44 -11.16 -10.12
CA TYR A 102 -0.40 -12.04 -10.66
C TYR A 102 0.72 -11.29 -11.39
N ASP A 103 0.70 -9.96 -11.40
CA ASP A 103 1.80 -9.17 -11.97
C ASP A 103 3.03 -9.34 -11.09
N LEU A 104 4.01 -10.08 -11.63
CA LEU A 104 5.21 -10.50 -10.90
C LEU A 104 6.01 -9.30 -10.38
N GLN A 105 6.05 -8.21 -11.15
CA GLN A 105 6.78 -6.99 -10.82
C GLN A 105 6.33 -6.39 -9.48
N GLN A 106 5.02 -6.32 -9.23
CA GLN A 106 4.49 -5.72 -7.99
C GLN A 106 4.71 -6.63 -6.78
N ASN A 107 4.50 -7.94 -6.95
CA ASN A 107 4.62 -8.88 -5.82
C ASN A 107 6.04 -9.31 -5.53
N TRP A 108 6.99 -9.01 -6.42
CA TRP A 108 8.38 -9.38 -6.26
C TRP A 108 8.95 -8.84 -4.94
N HIS A 109 8.63 -7.59 -4.59
CA HIS A 109 9.00 -6.95 -3.32
C HIS A 109 8.65 -7.83 -2.11
N TYR A 110 7.42 -8.36 -2.06
CA TYR A 110 6.96 -9.20 -0.95
C TYR A 110 7.76 -10.50 -0.83
N ILE A 111 7.99 -11.17 -1.97
CA ILE A 111 8.69 -12.46 -2.02
C ILE A 111 10.18 -12.26 -1.70
N ALA A 112 10.80 -11.28 -2.33
CA ALA A 112 12.19 -10.92 -2.20
C ALA A 112 12.57 -10.62 -0.73
N TYR A 113 11.83 -9.71 -0.09
CA TYR A 113 12.10 -9.36 1.30
C TYR A 113 11.65 -10.43 2.31
N SER A 114 10.72 -11.32 1.92
CA SER A 114 10.42 -12.52 2.71
C SER A 114 11.62 -13.49 2.76
N ILE A 115 12.26 -13.72 1.61
CA ILE A 115 13.47 -14.56 1.51
C ILE A 115 14.63 -13.90 2.26
N PHE A 116 14.82 -12.59 2.10
CA PHE A 116 15.81 -11.82 2.86
C PHE A 116 15.63 -12.04 4.37
N SER A 117 14.40 -11.95 4.87
CA SER A 117 14.09 -12.14 6.28
C SER A 117 14.46 -13.53 6.78
N PHE A 118 14.26 -14.56 5.96
CA PHE A 118 14.69 -15.93 6.25
C PHE A 118 16.22 -16.06 6.31
N LEU A 119 16.96 -15.47 5.36
CA LEU A 119 18.43 -15.50 5.36
C LEU A 119 19.02 -14.73 6.54
N MET A 120 18.48 -13.55 6.82
CA MET A 120 18.87 -12.73 7.97
C MET A 120 18.62 -13.48 9.29
N TYR A 121 17.47 -14.17 9.38
CA TYR A 121 17.17 -15.05 10.51
C TYR A 121 18.23 -16.16 10.68
N ARG A 122 18.55 -16.88 9.60
CA ARG A 122 19.56 -17.96 9.63
C ARG A 122 20.91 -17.42 10.13
N TYR A 123 21.37 -16.31 9.59
CA TYR A 123 22.61 -15.66 10.00
C TYR A 123 22.57 -15.28 11.49
N CYS A 124 21.52 -14.57 11.94
CA CYS A 124 21.42 -14.15 13.32
C CYS A 124 21.32 -15.32 14.31
N LYS A 125 20.68 -16.43 13.91
CA LYS A 125 20.61 -17.65 14.72
C LYS A 125 21.99 -18.23 14.99
N THR A 126 22.92 -18.19 14.01
CA THR A 126 24.31 -18.63 14.22
C THR A 126 25.08 -17.78 15.24
N LYS A 127 24.60 -16.57 15.50
CA LYS A 127 25.19 -15.62 16.46
C LYS A 127 24.48 -15.62 17.82
N ASN A 128 23.55 -16.55 18.06
CA ASN A 128 22.76 -16.64 19.30
C ASN A 128 22.05 -15.30 19.66
N ILE A 129 21.63 -14.54 18.66
CA ILE A 129 20.91 -13.28 18.86
C ILE A 129 19.48 -13.60 19.35
N SER A 130 18.98 -12.83 20.33
CA SER A 130 17.63 -13.02 20.86
C SER A 130 16.54 -12.72 19.80
N PRO A 131 15.40 -13.45 19.78
CA PRO A 131 14.37 -13.31 18.75
C PRO A 131 13.93 -11.89 18.44
N ASN A 132 13.65 -11.08 19.47
CA ASN A 132 13.26 -9.68 19.33
C ASN A 132 14.32 -8.83 18.61
N LYS A 133 15.60 -9.05 18.90
CA LYS A 133 16.72 -8.38 18.23
C LYS A 133 16.88 -8.86 16.80
N ILE A 134 16.60 -10.13 16.51
CA ILE A 134 16.60 -10.63 15.12
C ILE A 134 15.53 -9.90 14.32
N ILE A 135 14.29 -9.84 14.83
CA ILE A 135 13.17 -9.17 14.17
C ILE A 135 13.52 -7.70 13.87
N LEU A 136 13.93 -6.94 14.88
CA LEU A 136 14.26 -5.52 14.72
C LEU A 136 15.41 -5.31 13.73
N LYS A 137 16.48 -6.11 13.82
CA LYS A 137 17.60 -6.00 12.87
C LYS A 137 17.18 -6.33 11.45
N THR A 138 16.38 -7.37 11.24
CA THR A 138 15.87 -7.74 9.91
C THR A 138 15.09 -6.58 9.31
N LEU A 139 14.16 -6.00 10.06
CA LEU A 139 13.30 -4.92 9.57
C LEU A 139 14.07 -3.62 9.31
N LEU A 140 14.97 -3.24 10.22
CA LEU A 140 15.79 -2.04 10.04
C LEU A 140 16.72 -2.15 8.83
N ILE A 141 17.38 -3.31 8.64
CA ILE A 141 18.26 -3.52 7.48
C ILE A 141 17.42 -3.61 6.20
N ALA A 142 16.25 -4.25 6.21
CA ALA A 142 15.36 -4.28 5.05
C ALA A 142 14.97 -2.87 4.59
N VAL A 143 14.50 -2.01 5.50
CA VAL A 143 14.16 -0.62 5.18
C VAL A 143 15.39 0.16 4.71
N SER A 144 16.55 -0.06 5.34
CA SER A 144 17.80 0.61 4.93
C SER A 144 18.25 0.20 3.53
N LEU A 145 18.18 -1.09 3.21
CA LEU A 145 18.51 -1.62 1.88
C LEU A 145 17.55 -1.11 0.81
N SER A 146 16.25 -1.10 1.11
CA SER A 146 15.22 -0.59 0.20
C SER A 146 15.36 0.91 -0.04
N THR A 147 15.62 1.69 1.02
CA THR A 147 15.90 3.12 0.88
C THR A 147 17.15 3.36 0.04
N PHE A 148 18.21 2.58 0.27
CA PHE A 148 19.43 2.66 -0.52
C PHE A 148 19.17 2.36 -2.00
N ASP A 149 18.38 1.33 -2.30
CA ASP A 149 17.99 0.98 -3.68
C ASP A 149 17.23 2.12 -4.35
N GLU A 150 16.19 2.69 -3.72
CA GLU A 150 15.43 3.82 -4.29
C GLU A 150 16.28 5.08 -4.47
N VAL A 151 17.16 5.40 -3.50
CA VAL A 151 18.11 6.52 -3.64
C VAL A 151 19.07 6.28 -4.81
N PHE A 152 19.57 5.06 -4.95
CA PHE A 152 20.52 4.74 -6.01
C PHE A 152 19.85 4.74 -7.40
N GLN A 153 18.62 4.24 -7.49
CA GLN A 153 17.81 4.28 -8.71
C GLN A 153 17.54 5.72 -9.16
N LEU A 154 17.33 6.66 -8.22
CA LEU A 154 17.17 8.08 -8.53
C LEU A 154 18.40 8.66 -9.25
N PHE A 155 19.61 8.17 -8.94
CA PHE A 155 20.85 8.64 -9.59
C PHE A 155 21.13 7.98 -10.94
N LEU A 156 20.76 6.71 -11.09
CA LEU A 156 21.07 5.95 -12.30
C LEU A 156 20.00 6.03 -13.39
N SER A 157 18.77 6.37 -13.02
CA SER A 157 17.62 6.32 -13.92
C SER A 157 16.81 7.59 -13.85
N SER A 158 15.99 7.84 -14.88
CA SER A 158 14.95 8.87 -14.85
C SER A 158 13.75 8.48 -13.97
N ARG A 159 13.90 7.43 -13.12
CA ARG A 159 12.84 6.98 -12.21
C ARG A 159 12.73 7.94 -11.03
N THR A 160 11.50 8.18 -10.60
CA THR A 160 11.20 8.92 -9.37
C THR A 160 11.42 8.03 -8.15
N PHE A 161 11.99 8.59 -7.09
CA PHE A 161 12.08 7.95 -5.78
C PHE A 161 10.67 7.59 -5.29
N ASP A 162 10.39 6.29 -5.11
CA ASP A 162 9.04 5.82 -4.76
C ASP A 162 9.01 5.20 -3.36
N ILE A 163 8.53 5.98 -2.39
CA ILE A 163 8.35 5.52 -1.01
C ILE A 163 7.34 4.35 -0.91
N SER A 164 6.49 4.14 -1.92
CA SER A 164 5.59 2.99 -2.02
C SER A 164 6.36 1.67 -2.12
N ASP A 165 7.48 1.65 -2.83
CA ASP A 165 8.29 0.43 -2.95
C ASP A 165 9.01 0.10 -1.64
N ILE A 166 9.48 1.12 -0.90
CA ILE A 166 10.02 0.94 0.46
C ILE A 166 8.98 0.35 1.41
N ALA A 167 7.74 0.83 1.32
CA ALA A 167 6.64 0.29 2.12
C ALA A 167 6.33 -1.18 1.77
N LYS A 168 6.34 -1.54 0.48
CA LYS A 168 6.13 -2.92 0.01
C LYS A 168 7.25 -3.84 0.47
N ASP A 169 8.50 -3.39 0.42
CA ASP A 169 9.67 -4.13 0.90
C ASP A 169 9.59 -4.36 2.41
N PHE A 170 9.21 -3.33 3.17
CA PHE A 170 9.00 -3.45 4.60
C PHE A 170 7.85 -4.42 4.94
N TRP A 171 6.74 -4.37 4.18
CA TRP A 171 5.64 -5.33 4.30
C TRP A 171 6.09 -6.76 3.99
N GLY A 172 6.87 -6.95 2.93
CA GLY A 172 7.49 -8.23 2.56
C GLY A 172 8.39 -8.79 3.66
N ALA A 173 9.21 -7.94 4.27
CA ALA A 173 10.06 -8.33 5.38
C ALA A 173 9.25 -8.80 6.60
N ILE A 174 8.14 -8.10 6.91
CA ILE A 174 7.23 -8.51 7.99
C ILE A 174 6.58 -9.87 7.70
N ILE A 175 6.12 -10.11 6.47
CA ILE A 175 5.58 -11.40 6.05
C ILE A 175 6.62 -12.51 6.24
N GLY A 176 7.86 -12.27 5.81
CA GLY A 176 8.97 -13.20 6.01
C GLY A 176 9.26 -13.49 7.48
N VAL A 177 9.28 -12.47 8.33
CA VAL A 177 9.45 -12.61 9.78
C VAL A 177 8.32 -13.47 10.37
N ILE A 178 7.06 -13.21 10.01
CA ILE A 178 5.91 -14.01 10.46
C ILE A 178 6.06 -15.47 10.00
N PHE A 179 6.41 -15.68 8.74
CA PHE A 179 6.65 -17.02 8.20
C PHE A 179 7.74 -17.76 9.00
N VAL A 180 8.88 -17.11 9.24
CA VAL A 180 9.99 -17.70 10.01
C VAL A 180 9.58 -18.07 11.43
N PHE A 181 9.02 -17.14 12.19
CA PHE A 181 8.82 -17.34 13.63
C PHE A 181 7.61 -18.22 13.98
N PHE A 182 6.58 -18.23 13.13
CA PHE A 182 5.37 -19.00 13.39
C PHE A 182 5.34 -20.34 12.64
N ILE A 183 6.01 -20.47 11.49
CA ILE A 183 6.05 -21.73 10.72
C ILE A 183 7.36 -22.48 10.93
N ILE A 184 8.52 -21.86 10.65
CA ILE A 184 9.82 -22.55 10.70
C ILE A 184 10.22 -22.87 12.15
N GLU A 185 10.14 -21.89 13.04
CA GLU A 185 10.53 -22.04 14.45
C GLU A 185 9.43 -22.64 15.34
N LYS A 186 8.35 -23.16 14.76
CA LYS A 186 7.27 -23.82 15.50
C LYS A 186 6.73 -23.00 16.67
N ASN A 187 6.54 -21.69 16.46
CA ASN A 187 5.92 -20.76 17.40
C ASN A 187 6.70 -20.50 18.70
N ILE A 188 8.04 -20.40 18.65
CA ILE A 188 8.85 -19.90 19.79
C ILE A 188 8.28 -18.58 20.34
N VAL A 189 7.76 -17.73 19.45
CA VAL A 189 7.14 -16.45 19.80
C VAL A 189 5.83 -16.61 20.59
N LEU A 190 4.97 -17.58 20.25
CA LEU A 190 3.74 -17.80 21.02
C LEU A 190 4.01 -18.42 22.40
N LYS A 191 5.14 -19.13 22.57
CA LYS A 191 5.56 -19.62 23.88
C LYS A 191 6.00 -18.48 24.81
N THR A 192 6.55 -17.41 24.23
CA THR A 192 6.97 -16.22 24.97
C THR A 192 5.80 -15.25 25.09
N ASN A 193 4.89 -15.54 26.02
CA ASN A 193 3.79 -14.68 26.48
C ASN A 193 3.27 -13.69 25.42
N SER A 194 2.22 -14.07 24.68
CA SER A 194 1.63 -13.34 23.55
C SER A 194 0.84 -12.08 23.96
N GLN A 195 1.41 -11.29 24.85
CA GLN A 195 0.84 -10.04 25.34
C GLN A 195 1.08 -8.92 24.31
N ILE A 196 -0.02 -8.26 23.93
CA ILE A 196 -0.01 -7.05 23.10
C ILE A 196 0.28 -5.81 23.94
N GLN A 197 -0.11 -5.84 25.23
CA GLN A 197 -0.01 -4.73 26.16
C GLN A 197 1.03 -5.02 27.24
N HIS A 198 1.86 -4.01 27.52
CA HIS A 198 2.82 -4.01 28.61
C HIS A 198 2.73 -2.72 29.43
N LYS A 199 3.08 -2.82 30.71
CA LYS A 199 3.08 -1.68 31.64
C LYS A 199 4.16 -0.66 31.31
N LYS A 200 5.37 -1.11 30.94
CA LYS A 200 6.51 -0.24 30.60
C LYS A 200 6.76 -0.25 29.10
N PHE A 201 7.13 0.90 28.52
CA PHE A 201 7.43 1.01 27.09
C PHE A 201 8.58 0.08 26.64
N ASN A 202 9.61 -0.09 27.47
CA ASN A 202 10.74 -0.95 27.13
C ASN A 202 10.37 -2.43 26.98
N ASP A 203 9.28 -2.88 27.58
CA ASP A 203 8.87 -4.29 27.53
C ASP A 203 8.28 -4.67 26.16
N TYR A 204 7.72 -3.70 25.42
CA TYR A 204 7.24 -3.88 24.05
C TYR A 204 8.37 -4.29 23.09
N ILE A 205 9.57 -3.72 23.26
CA ILE A 205 10.76 -4.02 22.43
C ILE A 205 11.43 -5.34 22.87
N LYS A 206 11.26 -5.72 24.14
CA LYS A 206 11.81 -6.98 24.67
C LYS A 206 10.98 -8.19 24.26
N ASN A 207 9.66 -8.05 24.11
CA ASN A 207 8.77 -9.13 23.72
C ASN A 207 8.72 -9.30 22.19
N PRO A 208 9.10 -10.46 21.63
CA PRO A 208 9.13 -10.67 20.19
C PRO A 208 7.75 -10.61 19.52
N PHE A 209 6.69 -11.04 20.22
CA PHE A 209 5.33 -10.98 19.70
C PHE A 209 4.86 -9.53 19.56
N SER A 210 5.13 -8.71 20.59
CA SER A 210 4.81 -7.28 20.55
C SER A 210 5.57 -6.57 19.43
N VAL A 211 6.87 -6.84 19.26
CA VAL A 211 7.65 -6.28 18.14
C VAL A 211 6.99 -6.61 16.79
N ILE A 212 6.66 -7.88 16.51
CA ILE A 212 5.99 -8.27 15.26
C ILE A 212 4.65 -7.54 15.11
N PHE A 213 3.83 -7.52 16.15
CA PHE A 213 2.50 -6.91 16.11
C PHE A 213 2.55 -5.41 15.80
N TYR A 214 3.39 -4.64 16.50
CA TYR A 214 3.49 -3.20 16.27
C TYR A 214 4.22 -2.87 14.96
N SER A 215 5.22 -3.67 14.56
CA SER A 215 5.84 -3.49 13.24
C SER A 215 4.87 -3.81 12.10
N LEU A 216 3.96 -4.77 12.26
CA LEU A 216 2.88 -5.05 11.30
C LEU A 216 1.92 -3.86 11.17
N ILE A 217 1.53 -3.22 12.28
CA ILE A 217 0.70 -2.01 12.24
C ILE A 217 1.43 -0.86 11.54
N LEU A 218 2.71 -0.65 11.87
CA LEU A 218 3.52 0.41 11.28
C LEU A 218 3.70 0.20 9.77
N SER A 219 4.06 -1.01 9.35
CA SER A 219 4.23 -1.33 7.92
C SER A 219 2.92 -1.24 7.15
N PHE A 220 1.79 -1.60 7.78
CA PHE A 220 0.47 -1.45 7.17
C PHE A 220 0.10 0.02 6.93
N PHE A 221 0.40 0.91 7.89
CA PHE A 221 0.19 2.34 7.68
C PHE A 221 1.09 2.90 6.58
N PHE A 222 2.36 2.52 6.54
CA PHE A 222 3.23 2.88 5.42
C PHE A 222 2.59 2.47 4.10
N LEU A 223 2.14 1.21 3.98
CA LEU A 223 1.52 0.67 2.77
C LEU A 223 0.24 1.42 2.35
N ILE A 224 -0.54 1.95 3.29
CA ILE A 224 -1.74 2.75 2.97
C ILE A 224 -1.37 4.17 2.53
N ILE A 225 -0.41 4.80 3.20
CA ILE A 225 -0.13 6.23 3.04
C ILE A 225 0.86 6.48 1.89
N SER A 226 1.86 5.62 1.71
CA SER A 226 2.89 5.79 0.69
C SER A 226 2.36 5.88 -0.75
N PRO A 227 1.34 5.10 -1.18
CA PRO A 227 0.81 5.21 -2.55
C PRO A 227 -0.06 6.45 -2.75
N LEU A 228 -0.42 7.16 -1.68
CA LEU A 228 -1.20 8.40 -1.74
C LEU A 228 -0.32 9.65 -1.87
N LEU A 229 1.00 9.49 -1.67
CA LEU A 229 1.98 10.57 -1.58
C LEU A 229 3.29 10.13 -2.24
N THR A 230 3.24 9.72 -3.52
CA THR A 230 4.41 9.12 -4.18
C THR A 230 5.47 10.14 -4.61
N ASP A 231 5.11 11.42 -4.72
CA ASP A 231 6.05 12.47 -5.10
C ASP A 231 7.11 12.69 -4.00
N ILE A 232 8.38 12.82 -4.41
CA ILE A 232 9.54 12.96 -3.52
C ILE A 232 9.37 14.14 -2.54
N LYS A 233 8.70 15.22 -2.96
CA LYS A 233 8.43 16.38 -2.10
C LYS A 233 7.56 16.04 -0.88
N TYR A 234 6.77 14.97 -0.95
CA TYR A 234 5.93 14.51 0.15
C TYR A 234 6.58 13.42 1.00
N CYS A 235 7.80 12.97 0.70
CA CYS A 235 8.46 11.86 1.42
C CYS A 235 8.51 12.08 2.95
N ILE A 236 8.92 13.27 3.40
CA ILE A 236 8.94 13.61 4.84
C ILE A 236 7.53 13.60 5.42
N ILE A 237 6.55 14.14 4.70
CA ILE A 237 5.15 14.20 5.15
C ILE A 237 4.56 12.79 5.26
N THR A 238 4.85 11.90 4.31
CA THR A 238 4.48 10.47 4.35
C THR A 238 5.00 9.80 5.61
N ILE A 239 6.28 10.02 5.96
CA ILE A 239 6.89 9.48 7.18
C ILE A 239 6.19 10.05 8.43
N LEU A 240 6.00 11.37 8.48
CA LEU A 240 5.38 12.04 9.65
C LEU A 240 3.93 11.60 9.87
N ILE A 241 3.09 11.58 8.83
CA ILE A 241 1.70 11.12 8.91
C ILE A 241 1.66 9.66 9.37
N THR A 242 2.52 8.81 8.81
CA THR A 242 2.57 7.39 9.17
C THR A 242 2.97 7.18 10.64
N LEU A 243 4.02 7.86 11.11
CA LEU A 243 4.45 7.79 12.50
C LEU A 243 3.41 8.39 13.46
N PHE A 244 2.72 9.44 13.05
CA PHE A 244 1.63 10.04 13.84
C PHE A 244 0.46 9.08 14.00
N LEU A 245 -0.04 8.50 12.90
CA LEU A 245 -1.12 7.51 12.93
C LEU A 245 -0.74 6.26 13.73
N PHE A 246 0.47 5.75 13.54
CA PHE A 246 1.02 4.66 14.34
C PHE A 246 1.05 5.02 15.83
N SER A 247 1.53 6.21 16.18
CA SER A 247 1.63 6.66 17.58
C SER A 247 0.25 6.76 18.23
N ILE A 248 -0.76 7.29 17.53
CA ILE A 248 -2.15 7.32 18.03
C ILE A 248 -2.63 5.91 18.38
N ILE A 249 -2.48 4.95 17.46
CA ILE A 249 -2.91 3.56 17.71
C ILE A 249 -2.09 2.93 18.85
N PHE A 250 -0.77 3.09 18.83
CA PHE A 250 0.11 2.55 19.86
C PHE A 250 -0.28 3.05 21.25
N PHE A 251 -0.42 4.37 21.42
CA PHE A 251 -0.81 4.96 22.70
C PHE A 251 -2.24 4.59 23.09
N ALA A 252 -3.18 4.53 22.14
CA ALA A 252 -4.54 4.06 22.42
C ALA A 252 -4.52 2.64 23.00
N ILE A 253 -3.79 1.70 22.35
CA ILE A 253 -3.66 0.31 22.84
C ILE A 253 -2.93 0.26 24.19
N HIS A 254 -1.85 1.02 24.35
CA HIS A 254 -1.07 1.09 25.58
C HIS A 254 -1.93 1.57 26.77
N TYR A 255 -2.64 2.68 26.60
CA TYR A 255 -3.44 3.26 27.70
C TYR A 255 -4.75 2.53 27.95
N PHE A 256 -5.23 1.71 27.00
CA PHE A 256 -6.43 0.88 27.18
C PHE A 256 -6.31 -0.14 28.34
N GLN A 257 -5.09 -0.42 28.81
CA GLN A 257 -4.85 -1.27 29.99
C GLN A 257 -5.33 -0.61 31.30
N TYR A 258 -5.44 0.72 31.34
CA TYR A 258 -5.89 1.47 32.51
C TYR A 258 -7.40 1.71 32.46
N LYS A 259 -8.12 1.37 33.55
CA LYS A 259 -9.60 1.43 33.61
C LYS A 259 -10.17 2.81 33.28
N THR A 260 -9.53 3.88 33.75
CA THR A 260 -9.96 5.27 33.51
C THR A 260 -9.84 5.65 32.03
N PHE A 261 -8.67 5.42 31.44
CA PHE A 261 -8.43 5.68 30.01
C PHE A 261 -9.32 4.84 29.11
N ARG A 262 -9.54 3.56 29.46
CA ARG A 262 -10.48 2.70 28.72
C ARG A 262 -11.88 3.31 28.66
N ARG A 263 -12.42 3.76 29.80
CA ARG A 263 -13.74 4.43 29.83
C ARG A 263 -13.74 5.70 28.98
N PHE A 264 -12.71 6.53 29.11
CA PHE A 264 -12.57 7.75 28.33
C PHE A 264 -12.56 7.48 26.82
N PHE A 265 -11.70 6.56 26.35
CA PHE A 265 -11.61 6.20 24.93
C PHE A 265 -12.91 5.57 24.42
N THR A 266 -13.58 4.73 25.21
CA THR A 266 -14.88 4.16 24.81
C THR A 266 -15.93 5.26 24.64
N ILE A 267 -16.04 6.20 25.59
CA ILE A 267 -17.00 7.32 25.50
C ILE A 267 -16.65 8.22 24.31
N PHE A 268 -15.38 8.61 24.16
CA PHE A 268 -14.91 9.42 23.03
C PHE A 268 -15.24 8.74 21.69
N PHE A 269 -14.95 7.45 21.56
CA PHE A 269 -15.24 6.69 20.34
C PHE A 269 -16.75 6.63 20.05
N ILE A 270 -17.59 6.38 21.06
CA ILE A 270 -19.05 6.40 20.90
C ILE A 270 -19.53 7.77 20.42
N ILE A 271 -19.06 8.87 21.04
CA ILE A 271 -19.42 10.23 20.63
C ILE A 271 -18.95 10.51 19.20
N ALA A 272 -17.71 10.14 18.86
CA ALA A 272 -17.17 10.33 17.52
C ALA A 272 -17.98 9.56 16.46
N VAL A 273 -18.36 8.30 16.74
CA VAL A 273 -19.19 7.48 15.85
C VAL A 273 -20.59 8.07 15.71
N ILE A 274 -21.25 8.46 16.80
CA ILE A 274 -22.58 9.10 16.76
C ILE A 274 -22.51 10.41 15.97
N SER A 275 -21.50 11.24 16.21
CA SER A 275 -21.29 12.50 15.48
C SER A 275 -21.08 12.24 13.99
N GLN A 276 -20.25 11.26 13.63
CA GLN A 276 -19.99 10.90 12.23
C GLN A 276 -21.25 10.34 11.55
N ILE A 277 -22.03 9.50 12.23
CA ILE A 277 -23.30 8.98 11.71
C ILE A 277 -24.31 10.12 11.52
N ALA A 278 -24.47 11.01 12.51
CA ALA A 278 -25.37 12.16 12.42
C ALA A 278 -24.98 13.07 11.24
N PHE A 279 -23.68 13.29 11.04
CA PHE A 279 -23.17 14.09 9.94
C PHE A 279 -23.39 13.39 8.58
N ILE A 280 -23.14 12.09 8.47
CA ILE A 280 -23.47 11.31 7.26
C ILE A 280 -24.98 11.38 6.98
N LEU A 281 -25.85 11.19 7.97
CA LEU A 281 -27.30 11.24 7.78
C LEU A 281 -27.78 12.62 7.33
N LYS A 282 -27.27 13.70 7.95
CA LYS A 282 -27.61 15.09 7.60
C LYS A 282 -27.19 15.45 6.18
N TYR A 283 -26.08 14.90 5.70
CA TYR A 283 -25.45 15.28 4.43
C TYR A 283 -25.47 14.18 3.37
N LYS A 284 -26.12 13.03 3.58
CA LYS A 284 -26.12 11.88 2.66
C LYS A 284 -26.58 12.23 1.24
N ASN A 285 -27.57 13.12 1.14
CA ASN A 285 -28.18 13.54 -0.12
C ASN A 285 -27.45 14.74 -0.75
N LYS A 286 -26.48 15.31 -0.05
CA LYS A 286 -25.64 16.41 -0.54
C LYS A 286 -24.32 15.81 -1.01
N ASN A 287 -23.89 16.16 -2.21
CA ASN A 287 -22.66 15.66 -2.81
C ASN A 287 -21.44 16.28 -2.11
N ILE A 288 -20.86 17.36 -2.63
CA ILE A 288 -19.82 18.11 -1.92
C ILE A 288 -20.48 19.18 -1.06
N VAL A 289 -20.24 19.12 0.25
CA VAL A 289 -20.84 20.04 1.24
C VAL A 289 -19.91 21.19 1.57
N TYR A 290 -18.62 20.89 1.68
CA TYR A 290 -17.58 21.82 2.07
C TYR A 290 -16.29 21.43 1.39
N ASN A 291 -15.53 22.42 0.95
CA ASN A 291 -14.21 22.22 0.40
C ASN A 291 -13.34 23.44 0.69
N ALA A 292 -12.23 23.23 1.40
CA ALA A 292 -11.22 24.22 1.69
C ALA A 292 -9.83 23.57 1.57
N ASN A 293 -8.76 24.37 1.73
CA ASN A 293 -7.40 23.84 1.65
C ASN A 293 -7.20 22.70 2.66
N GLY A 294 -6.99 21.49 2.16
CA GLY A 294 -6.71 20.30 2.95
C GLY A 294 -7.90 19.67 3.62
N ILE A 295 -9.13 20.08 3.32
CA ILE A 295 -10.34 19.44 3.84
C ILE A 295 -11.43 19.44 2.78
N THR A 296 -11.88 18.24 2.43
CA THR A 296 -13.06 18.03 1.59
C THR A 296 -14.12 17.27 2.38
N VAL A 297 -15.37 17.68 2.29
CA VAL A 297 -16.52 16.97 2.89
C VAL A 297 -17.44 16.47 1.78
N TYR A 298 -17.45 15.15 1.58
CA TYR A 298 -18.25 14.48 0.57
C TYR A 298 -19.30 13.56 1.22
N LYS A 299 -20.59 13.83 1.02
CA LYS A 299 -21.71 13.07 1.63
C LYS A 299 -21.59 12.90 3.15
N GLY A 300 -21.06 13.93 3.83
CA GLY A 300 -20.79 13.90 5.27
C GLY A 300 -19.55 13.11 5.68
N LEU A 301 -18.70 12.68 4.76
CA LEU A 301 -17.39 12.10 5.08
C LEU A 301 -16.32 13.18 4.99
N VAL A 302 -15.59 13.40 6.08
CA VAL A 302 -14.48 14.34 6.15
C VAL A 302 -13.23 13.65 5.61
N ILE A 303 -12.65 14.22 4.56
CA ILE A 303 -11.43 13.74 3.90
C ILE A 303 -10.33 14.79 4.13
N PRO A 304 -9.47 14.61 5.13
CA PRO A 304 -8.38 15.53 5.41
C PRO A 304 -7.19 15.24 4.48
N TYR A 305 -6.58 16.31 3.96
CA TYR A 305 -5.28 16.38 3.28
C TYR A 305 -5.15 15.65 1.93
N PHE A 306 -5.67 14.43 1.83
CA PHE A 306 -5.55 13.58 0.64
C PHE A 306 -6.44 14.05 -0.51
N ASP A 307 -5.98 13.76 -1.71
CA ASP A 307 -6.75 13.93 -2.93
C ASP A 307 -7.80 12.82 -3.04
N VAL A 308 -8.93 13.13 -3.67
CA VAL A 308 -10.06 12.20 -3.77
C VAL A 308 -10.54 12.07 -5.21
N LEU A 309 -10.81 10.83 -5.62
CA LEU A 309 -11.53 10.52 -6.85
C LEU A 309 -12.94 10.03 -6.50
N ILE A 310 -13.94 10.68 -7.05
CA ILE A 310 -15.35 10.33 -6.93
C ILE A 310 -15.83 9.75 -8.26
N LYS A 311 -16.31 8.50 -8.22
CA LYS A 311 -16.79 7.76 -9.39
C LYS A 311 -18.22 8.19 -9.76
N PRO A 312 -18.71 7.86 -10.97
CA PRO A 312 -20.08 8.22 -11.38
C PRO A 312 -21.15 7.62 -10.46
N SER A 313 -20.88 6.42 -9.92
CA SER A 313 -21.72 5.72 -8.94
C SER A 313 -21.83 6.46 -7.59
N GLY A 314 -21.04 7.50 -7.36
CA GLY A 314 -20.96 8.22 -6.11
C GLY A 314 -20.11 7.54 -5.04
N CYS A 315 -19.45 6.42 -5.34
CA CYS A 315 -18.38 5.90 -4.50
C CYS A 315 -17.13 6.78 -4.65
N TYR A 316 -16.36 6.94 -3.58
CA TYR A 316 -15.09 7.66 -3.63
C TYR A 316 -13.92 6.75 -3.27
N ARG A 317 -12.71 7.19 -3.60
CA ARG A 317 -11.45 6.57 -3.18
C ARG A 317 -10.40 7.67 -3.02
N LEU A 318 -9.51 7.52 -2.05
CA LEU A 318 -8.32 8.35 -1.95
C LEU A 318 -7.39 8.03 -3.13
N VAL A 319 -6.80 9.06 -3.70
CA VAL A 319 -5.86 8.93 -4.82
C VAL A 319 -4.56 9.63 -4.50
N ASP A 320 -3.53 9.22 -5.22
CA ASP A 320 -2.22 9.84 -5.13
C ASP A 320 -2.26 11.33 -5.43
N LYS A 321 -1.52 12.07 -4.62
CA LYS A 321 -1.45 13.51 -4.65
C LYS A 321 -0.43 13.97 -5.67
N LYS A 322 -0.90 14.32 -6.86
CA LYS A 322 -0.05 14.68 -8.00
C LYS A 322 -0.48 16.00 -8.63
N GLN A 323 0.52 16.80 -9.00
CA GLN A 323 0.30 18.00 -9.81
C GLN A 323 0.16 17.64 -11.30
N ILE A 324 0.90 16.64 -11.78
CA ILE A 324 0.89 16.21 -13.17
C ILE A 324 0.47 14.74 -13.24
N PHE A 325 -0.59 14.44 -13.99
CA PHE A 325 -1.01 13.08 -14.33
C PHE A 325 -0.16 12.53 -15.46
N THR A 326 0.34 11.30 -15.26
CA THR A 326 1.00 10.53 -16.31
C THR A 326 -0.01 9.95 -17.30
N GLN A 327 0.47 9.44 -18.44
CA GLN A 327 -0.38 8.73 -19.39
C GLN A 327 -1.08 7.51 -18.76
N THR A 328 -0.41 6.83 -17.83
CA THR A 328 -1.00 5.72 -17.07
C THR A 328 -2.14 6.20 -16.20
N ASP A 329 -1.97 7.31 -15.49
CA ASP A 329 -3.00 7.92 -14.65
C ASP A 329 -4.23 8.30 -15.49
N ILE A 330 -4.02 9.02 -16.58
CA ILE A 330 -5.07 9.43 -17.53
C ILE A 330 -5.79 8.20 -18.08
N SER A 331 -5.05 7.17 -18.50
CA SER A 331 -5.64 5.93 -19.02
C SER A 331 -6.51 5.21 -17.99
N THR A 332 -6.17 5.31 -16.70
CA THR A 332 -6.92 4.71 -15.60
C THR A 332 -8.13 5.57 -15.24
N ILE A 333 -8.01 6.89 -15.23
CA ILE A 333 -9.13 7.82 -15.04
C ILE A 333 -10.19 7.62 -16.14
N LEU A 334 -9.75 7.48 -17.39
CA LEU A 334 -10.65 7.21 -18.54
C LEU A 334 -11.39 5.87 -18.44
N LYS A 335 -10.90 4.88 -17.68
CA LYS A 335 -11.66 3.62 -17.45
C LYS A 335 -12.90 3.84 -16.59
N TYR A 336 -12.89 4.87 -15.73
CA TYR A 336 -14.00 5.16 -14.83
C TYR A 336 -15.01 6.14 -15.41
N SER A 337 -14.67 6.81 -16.51
CA SER A 337 -15.35 8.01 -16.98
C SER A 337 -16.10 7.73 -18.28
N PRO A 338 -17.44 7.61 -18.23
CA PRO A 338 -18.23 7.39 -19.44
C PRO A 338 -18.41 8.68 -20.26
N ASP A 339 -18.64 9.82 -19.59
CA ASP A 339 -19.09 11.06 -20.24
C ASP A 339 -18.24 12.28 -19.86
N ILE A 340 -18.08 12.57 -18.56
CA ILE A 340 -17.41 13.78 -18.06
C ILE A 340 -16.34 13.44 -17.03
N ILE A 341 -15.14 14.02 -17.19
CA ILE A 341 -14.09 14.10 -16.19
C ILE A 341 -14.03 15.55 -15.71
N LEU A 342 -14.19 15.75 -14.42
CA LEU A 342 -14.04 17.04 -13.76
C LEU A 342 -12.79 16.99 -12.88
N ILE A 343 -11.99 18.05 -12.94
CA ILE A 343 -10.71 18.14 -12.22
C ILE A 343 -10.73 19.44 -11.41
N GLY A 344 -10.71 19.29 -10.09
CA GLY A 344 -10.45 20.35 -9.13
C GLY A 344 -8.95 20.53 -8.98
N ARG A 345 -8.42 21.64 -9.48
CA ARG A 345 -6.98 21.91 -9.60
C ARG A 345 -6.34 22.55 -8.36
N GLY A 346 -6.95 22.43 -7.19
CA GLY A 346 -6.49 23.15 -6.00
C GLY A 346 -7.01 24.58 -5.94
N ILE A 347 -6.46 25.35 -4.99
CA ILE A 347 -6.85 26.76 -4.78
C ILE A 347 -6.11 27.65 -5.78
N HIS A 348 -4.85 27.33 -6.04
CA HIS A 348 -4.00 28.05 -6.98
C HIS A 348 -4.12 27.55 -8.43
N GLY A 349 -4.89 26.48 -8.66
CA GLY A 349 -5.13 25.97 -10.00
C GLY A 349 -3.95 25.20 -10.61
N ARG A 350 -3.08 24.61 -9.78
CA ARG A 350 -1.85 23.90 -10.19
C ARG A 350 -1.98 22.38 -10.18
N GLY A 351 -3.06 21.85 -9.62
CA GLY A 351 -3.33 20.41 -9.60
C GLY A 351 -3.81 19.88 -10.95
N GLY A 352 -3.60 18.58 -11.16
CA GLY A 352 -4.23 17.79 -12.22
C GLY A 352 -3.85 18.12 -13.66
N GLU A 353 -2.65 18.63 -13.88
CA GLU A 353 -2.05 18.83 -15.21
C GLU A 353 -1.75 17.49 -15.91
N GLY A 354 -1.26 17.54 -17.15
CA GLY A 354 -0.87 16.35 -17.93
C GLY A 354 -1.88 15.91 -18.99
N PHE A 355 -3.11 16.43 -18.96
CA PHE A 355 -4.05 16.28 -20.08
C PHE A 355 -3.55 17.02 -21.33
N PRO A 356 -3.88 16.54 -22.56
CA PRO A 356 -3.24 17.01 -23.79
C PRO A 356 -3.36 18.51 -24.06
N ALA A 357 -4.45 19.14 -23.65
CA ALA A 357 -4.66 20.57 -23.82
C ALA A 357 -4.78 21.30 -22.47
N PRO A 358 -4.22 22.53 -22.34
CA PRO A 358 -4.28 23.32 -21.12
C PRO A 358 -5.61 24.07 -20.94
N TYR A 359 -6.61 23.81 -21.78
CA TYR A 359 -7.88 24.52 -21.75
C TYR A 359 -8.76 24.09 -20.56
N GLU A 360 -9.63 25.01 -20.12
CA GLU A 360 -10.63 24.73 -19.09
C GLU A 360 -11.60 23.63 -19.52
N VAL A 361 -11.93 23.56 -20.80
CA VAL A 361 -12.80 22.51 -21.36
C VAL A 361 -12.13 21.93 -22.60
N GLN A 362 -12.08 20.60 -22.68
CA GLN A 362 -11.56 19.87 -23.83
C GLN A 362 -12.33 18.57 -24.04
N PHE A 363 -12.27 18.02 -25.25
CA PHE A 363 -12.85 16.72 -25.58
C PHE A 363 -11.74 15.73 -25.93
N LEU A 364 -11.78 14.55 -25.32
CA LEU A 364 -10.82 13.47 -25.55
C LEU A 364 -11.54 12.23 -26.04
N PHE A 365 -10.97 11.54 -27.02
CA PHE A 365 -11.51 10.27 -27.49
C PHE A 365 -11.08 9.14 -26.55
N ASN A 366 -12.05 8.50 -25.89
CA ASN A 366 -11.81 7.31 -25.08
C ASN A 366 -11.79 6.08 -25.98
N SER A 367 -10.60 5.62 -26.33
CA SER A 367 -10.41 4.47 -27.24
C SER A 367 -11.04 3.16 -26.74
N LYS A 368 -11.22 2.99 -25.42
CA LYS A 368 -11.82 1.78 -24.84
C LYS A 368 -13.34 1.78 -24.94
N LEU A 369 -13.95 2.94 -24.66
CA LEU A 369 -15.41 3.10 -24.73
C LEU A 369 -15.89 3.50 -26.14
N LYS A 370 -14.96 3.85 -27.04
CA LYS A 370 -15.23 4.38 -28.38
C LYS A 370 -16.18 5.60 -28.35
N SER A 371 -16.02 6.46 -27.34
CA SER A 371 -16.82 7.65 -27.13
C SER A 371 -15.95 8.87 -26.84
N MET A 372 -16.49 10.08 -27.07
CA MET A 372 -15.86 11.32 -26.63
C MET A 372 -16.15 11.54 -25.14
N VAL A 373 -15.12 11.93 -24.38
CA VAL A 373 -15.21 12.30 -22.97
C VAL A 373 -14.86 13.78 -22.85
N GLN A 374 -15.71 14.53 -22.17
CA GLN A 374 -15.44 15.94 -21.85
C GLN A 374 -14.55 16.01 -20.62
N VAL A 375 -13.45 16.75 -20.67
CA VAL A 375 -12.60 17.06 -19.52
C VAL A 375 -12.77 18.53 -19.17
N ILE A 376 -13.11 18.79 -17.90
CA ILE A 376 -13.35 20.12 -17.35
C ILE A 376 -12.35 20.37 -16.22
N ASN A 377 -11.55 21.42 -16.36
CA ASN A 377 -10.44 21.80 -15.50
C ASN A 377 -10.78 23.11 -14.79
N LEU A 378 -11.07 23.05 -13.49
CA LEU A 378 -11.52 24.23 -12.72
C LEU A 378 -10.77 24.34 -11.39
N LYS A 379 -10.76 25.54 -10.79
CA LYS A 379 -10.35 25.69 -9.39
C LYS A 379 -11.31 24.93 -8.49
N ASN A 380 -10.83 24.48 -7.34
CA ASN A 380 -11.58 23.61 -6.44
C ASN A 380 -13.00 24.11 -6.09
N GLU A 381 -13.16 25.39 -5.78
CA GLU A 381 -14.47 25.97 -5.45
C GLU A 381 -15.46 25.86 -6.62
N GLN A 382 -15.03 26.28 -7.81
CA GLN A 382 -15.81 26.21 -9.05
C GLN A 382 -16.10 24.76 -9.44
N ALA A 383 -15.11 23.87 -9.32
CA ALA A 383 -15.25 22.46 -9.61
C ALA A 383 -16.26 21.78 -8.67
N CYS A 384 -16.27 22.12 -7.38
CA CYS A 384 -17.25 21.57 -6.44
C CYS A 384 -18.68 22.03 -6.76
N ALA A 385 -18.85 23.31 -7.13
CA ALA A 385 -20.14 23.84 -7.57
C ALA A 385 -20.63 23.15 -8.85
N GLU A 386 -19.76 23.03 -9.86
CA GLU A 386 -20.07 22.38 -11.13
C GLU A 386 -20.37 20.89 -10.95
N TYR A 387 -19.62 20.18 -10.09
CA TYR A 387 -19.91 18.79 -9.74
C TYR A 387 -21.32 18.62 -9.18
N ASN A 388 -21.68 19.46 -8.20
CA ASN A 388 -22.99 19.41 -7.56
C ASN A 388 -24.12 19.67 -8.58
N LYS A 389 -23.92 20.64 -9.47
CA LYS A 389 -24.84 20.94 -10.57
C LYS A 389 -24.99 19.76 -11.54
N LEU A 390 -23.88 19.23 -12.07
CA LEU A 390 -23.90 18.10 -13.00
C LEU A 390 -24.53 16.85 -12.39
N LYS A 391 -24.30 16.60 -11.08
CA LYS A 391 -24.97 15.50 -10.38
C LYS A 391 -26.47 15.74 -10.19
N ALA A 392 -26.92 16.97 -9.97
CA ALA A 392 -28.34 17.31 -9.91
C ALA A 392 -29.03 17.13 -11.27
N GLU A 393 -28.30 17.35 -12.37
CA GLU A 393 -28.74 17.07 -13.75
C GLU A 393 -28.66 15.58 -14.14
N GLY A 394 -28.27 14.70 -13.20
CA GLY A 394 -28.18 13.25 -13.46
C GLY A 394 -27.01 12.82 -14.34
N LYS A 395 -25.98 13.67 -14.52
CA LYS A 395 -24.83 13.34 -15.36
C LYS A 395 -23.87 12.33 -14.70
N ASN A 396 -23.18 11.56 -15.54
CA ASN A 396 -22.13 10.63 -15.12
C ASN A 396 -20.77 11.32 -15.11
N VAL A 397 -20.42 11.86 -13.95
CA VAL A 397 -19.18 12.61 -13.77
C VAL A 397 -18.20 11.81 -12.91
N VAL A 398 -16.96 11.67 -13.39
CA VAL A 398 -15.81 11.37 -12.53
C VAL A 398 -15.23 12.70 -12.06
N PHE A 399 -15.05 12.86 -10.76
CA PHE A 399 -14.49 14.08 -10.18
C PHE A 399 -13.22 13.77 -9.41
N ILE A 400 -12.13 14.45 -9.74
CA ILE A 400 -10.86 14.36 -9.01
C ILE A 400 -10.60 15.70 -8.34
N ILE A 401 -10.29 15.69 -7.04
CA ILE A 401 -10.08 16.91 -6.25
C ILE A 401 -8.65 16.92 -5.73
N HIS A 402 -7.87 17.92 -6.15
CA HIS A 402 -6.54 18.21 -5.60
C HIS A 402 -6.69 19.05 -4.33
N ASN A 403 -6.53 18.45 -3.15
CA ASN A 403 -7.02 19.04 -1.90
C ASN A 403 -6.06 20.08 -1.30
N THR A 404 -4.77 19.99 -1.59
CA THR A 404 -3.76 20.98 -1.16
C THR A 404 -2.70 21.13 -2.24
N ASP A 405 -2.24 22.36 -2.46
CA ASP A 405 -1.19 22.71 -3.43
C ASP A 405 0.23 22.57 -2.86
#